data_AF-A0A7L4RDX4-F1
#
_entry.id   AF-A0A7L4RDX4-F1
#
_cell.length_a   1.000
_cell.length_b   1.000
_cell.length_c   1.000
_cell.angle_alpha   90.00
_cell.angle_beta   90.00
_cell.angle_gamma   90.00
#
_symmetry.space_group_name_H-M   'P 1'
#
loop_
_entity.id
_entity.type
_entity.pdbx_description
1 polymer ?
#
loop_
_entity_poly.entity_id
_entity_poly.type
_entity_poly.pdbx_seq_one_letter_code
_entity_poly.pdbx_strand_id
1 'polypeptide(L)'
;MMDAKARAIKDINKLQRMLITFKSMGLGDKYPKVLEYVENYNMDARHFYEKEDYFSAFGAANYAYGFIDAILVIEGKKDDNIL
;
A
#
# COMPACT_ATOMS: atom_id res chain seq x y z
N MET A 1 -16.31 6.99 15.38
CA MET A 1 -16.10 7.05 13.91
C MET A 1 -14.72 7.65 13.68
N MET A 2 -13.84 7.00 12.90
CA MET A 2 -12.52 7.56 12.59
C MET A 2 -12.68 8.67 11.56
N ASP A 3 -12.05 9.82 11.79
CA ASP A 3 -12.02 10.94 10.84
C ASP A 3 -11.29 10.55 9.53
N ALA A 4 -11.69 11.15 8.40
CA ALA A 4 -11.18 10.81 7.07
C ALA A 4 -9.66 11.02 6.97
N LYS A 5 -9.13 12.09 7.57
CA LYS A 5 -7.69 12.35 7.64
C LYS A 5 -6.96 11.26 8.41
N ALA A 6 -7.48 10.92 9.60
CA ALA A 6 -6.92 9.86 10.44
C ALA A 6 -6.96 8.49 9.74
N ARG A 7 -7.99 8.22 8.95
CA ARG A 7 -8.10 7.00 8.15
C ARG A 7 -7.06 6.98 7.03
N ALA A 8 -6.97 8.04 6.23
CA ALA A 8 -6.05 8.14 5.11
C ALA A 8 -4.59 7.96 5.56
N ILE A 9 -4.16 8.65 6.63
CA ILE A 9 -2.78 8.52 7.12
C ILE A 9 -2.49 7.12 7.68
N LYS A 10 -3.48 6.47 8.30
CA LYS A 10 -3.33 5.09 8.79
C LYS A 10 -3.04 4.14 7.63
N ASP A 11 -3.78 4.24 6.52
CA ASP A 11 -3.62 3.37 5.36
C ASP A 11 -2.34 3.68 4.56
N ILE A 12 -1.94 4.96 4.44
CA ILE A 12 -0.64 5.34 3.86
C ILE A 12 0.51 4.71 4.68
N ASN A 13 0.44 4.78 6.01
CA ASN A 13 1.46 4.18 6.87
C ASN A 13 1.47 2.65 6.77
N LYS A 14 0.31 2.02 6.60
CA LYS A 14 0.20 0.57 6.35
C LYS A 14 0.88 0.19 5.03
N LEU A 15 0.56 0.91 3.95
CA LEU A 15 1.18 0.70 2.63
C LEU A 15 2.70 0.76 2.71
N GLN A 16 3.26 1.76 3.41
CA GLN A 16 4.70 1.91 3.55
C GLN A 16 5.35 0.70 4.23
N ARG A 17 4.77 0.19 5.32
CA ARG A 17 5.28 -1.01 5.99
C ARG A 17 5.21 -2.23 5.08
N MET A 18 4.08 -2.41 4.39
CA MET A 18 3.90 -3.51 3.45
C MET A 18 4.88 -3.45 2.28
N LEU A 19 5.16 -2.26 1.73
CA LEU A 19 6.13 -2.07 0.65
C LEU A 19 7.56 -2.43 1.08
N ILE A 20 7.96 -2.05 2.31
CA ILE A 20 9.27 -2.43 2.86
C ILE A 20 9.37 -3.96 2.99
N THR A 21 8.35 -4.60 3.57
CA THR A 21 8.29 -6.06 3.70
C THR A 21 8.29 -6.76 2.34
N PHE A 22 7.53 -6.24 1.38
CA PHE A 22 7.45 -6.78 0.02
C PHE A 22 8.81 -6.78 -0.67
N LYS A 23 9.58 -5.69 -0.53
CA LYS A 23 10.95 -5.59 -1.03
C LYS A 23 11.90 -6.52 -0.27
N SER A 24 11.84 -6.58 1.07
CA SER A 24 12.75 -7.41 1.86
C SER A 24 12.56 -8.92 1.63
N MET A 25 11.36 -9.34 1.21
CA MET A 25 11.07 -10.71 0.79
C MET A 25 11.59 -11.06 -0.62
N GLY A 26 12.21 -10.11 -1.34
CA GLY A 26 12.63 -10.27 -2.74
C GLY A 26 11.48 -10.29 -3.75
N LEU A 27 10.25 -9.99 -3.32
CA LEU A 27 9.08 -10.01 -4.20
C LEU A 27 9.03 -8.79 -5.12
N GLY A 28 9.64 -7.67 -4.72
CA GLY A 28 9.82 -6.50 -5.59
C GLY A 28 10.57 -6.83 -6.88
N ASP A 29 11.64 -7.62 -6.77
CA ASP A 29 12.46 -8.03 -7.92
C ASP A 29 11.76 -9.10 -8.77
N LYS A 30 11.02 -10.01 -8.11
CA LYS A 30 10.24 -11.06 -8.79
C LYS A 30 9.03 -10.50 -9.54
N TYR A 31 8.41 -9.43 -9.03
CA TYR A 31 7.22 -8.80 -9.60
C TYR A 31 7.46 -7.29 -9.87
N PRO A 32 8.36 -6.93 -10.79
CA PRO A 32 8.81 -5.56 -10.96
C PRO A 32 7.69 -4.61 -11.42
N LYS A 33 6.74 -5.10 -12.23
CA LYS A 33 5.56 -4.32 -12.62
C LYS A 33 4.59 -4.05 -11.48
N VAL A 34 4.44 -5.01 -10.56
CA VAL A 34 3.65 -4.78 -9.35
C VAL A 34 4.32 -3.73 -8.48
N LEU A 35 5.65 -3.85 -8.30
CA LEU A 35 6.41 -2.86 -7.54
C LEU A 35 6.26 -1.44 -8.12
N GLU A 36 6.39 -1.30 -9.44
CA GLU A 36 6.20 -0.02 -10.14
C GLU A 36 4.82 0.60 -9.85
N TYR A 37 3.73 -0.18 -9.99
CA TYR A 37 2.39 0.33 -9.68
C TYR A 37 2.22 0.71 -8.21
N VAL A 38 2.71 -0.12 -7.29
CA VAL A 38 2.62 0.14 -5.86
C VAL A 38 3.36 1.43 -5.49
N GLU A 39 4.53 1.68 -6.07
CA GLU A 39 5.29 2.92 -5.85
C GLU A 39 4.58 4.14 -6.42
N ASN A 40 4.03 4.05 -7.63
CA ASN A 40 3.24 5.11 -8.25
C ASN A 40 2.02 5.48 -7.39
N TYR A 41 1.23 4.49 -6.96
CA TYR A 41 0.07 4.76 -6.10
C TYR A 41 0.45 5.22 -4.68
N ASN A 42 1.62 4.81 -4.16
CA ASN A 42 2.14 5.36 -2.90
C ASN A 42 2.50 6.85 -3.03
N MET A 43 3.03 7.28 -4.18
CA MET A 43 3.25 8.69 -4.48
C MET A 43 1.92 9.45 -4.59
N ASP A 44 0.94 8.89 -5.32
CA ASP A 44 -0.39 9.49 -5.47
C ASP A 44 -1.10 9.64 -4.12
N ALA A 45 -1.06 8.61 -3.27
CA ALA A 45 -1.67 8.64 -1.95
C ALA A 45 -1.11 9.77 -1.08
N ARG A 46 0.21 9.99 -1.11
CA ARG A 46 0.87 11.11 -0.42
C ARG A 46 0.47 12.45 -1.03
N HIS A 47 0.45 12.54 -2.36
CA HIS A 47 0.03 13.76 -3.07
C HIS A 47 -1.39 14.19 -2.69
N PHE A 48 -2.36 13.27 -2.73
CA PHE A 48 -3.74 13.56 -2.35
C PHE A 48 -3.85 13.96 -0.87
N TYR A 49 -3.10 13.30 0.02
CA TYR A 49 -3.10 13.64 1.45
C TYR A 49 -2.59 15.06 1.70
N GLU A 50 -1.50 15.46 1.03
CA GLU A 50 -0.96 16.83 1.10
C GLU A 50 -1.94 17.89 0.56
N LYS A 51 -2.81 17.51 -0.38
CA LYS A 51 -3.88 18.35 -0.92
C LYS A 51 -5.17 18.32 -0.10
N GLU A 52 -5.16 17.66 1.06
CA GLU A 52 -6.32 17.44 1.93
C GLU A 52 -7.45 16.63 1.27
N ASP A 53 -7.19 15.97 0.14
CA ASP A 53 -8.09 15.00 -0.48
C ASP A 53 -7.91 13.63 0.17
N TYR A 54 -8.45 13.49 1.37
CA TYR A 54 -8.29 12.28 2.17
C TYR A 54 -9.01 11.06 1.59
N PHE A 55 -10.07 11.26 0.81
CA PHE A 55 -10.78 10.15 0.16
C PHE A 55 -9.93 9.54 -0.96
N SER A 56 -9.37 10.37 -1.84
CA SER A 56 -8.47 9.89 -2.89
C SER A 56 -7.18 9.32 -2.31
N ALA A 57 -6.64 9.93 -1.25
CA ALA A 57 -5.47 9.42 -0.54
C ALA A 57 -5.71 8.02 0.04
N PHE A 58 -6.85 7.84 0.71
CA PHE A 58 -7.30 6.55 1.22
C PHE A 58 -7.45 5.51 0.09
N GLY A 59 -8.12 5.88 -1.01
CA GLY A 59 -8.34 5.00 -2.15
C GLY A 59 -7.04 4.56 -2.83
N ALA A 60 -6.13 5.49 -3.11
CA ALA A 60 -4.83 5.20 -3.71
C ALA A 60 -4.00 4.25 -2.83
N ALA A 61 -3.97 4.49 -1.50
CA ALA A 61 -3.25 3.62 -0.58
C ALA A 61 -3.83 2.19 -0.55
N ASN A 62 -5.16 2.07 -0.53
CA ASN A 62 -5.86 0.78 -0.53
C ASN A 62 -5.62 -0.01 -1.82
N TYR A 63 -5.69 0.68 -2.95
CA TYR A 63 -5.44 0.06 -4.25
C TYR A 63 -4.00 -0.47 -4.34
N ALA A 64 -3.02 0.31 -3.88
CA ALA A 64 -1.62 -0.10 -3.85
C ALA A 64 -1.39 -1.36 -2.99
N TYR A 65 -1.83 -1.37 -1.72
CA TYR A 65 -1.60 -2.55 -0.88
C TYR A 65 -2.44 -3.76 -1.31
N GLY A 66 -3.53 -3.56 -2.04
CA GLY A 66 -4.30 -4.64 -2.66
C GLY A 66 -3.47 -5.48 -3.64
N PHE A 67 -2.56 -4.85 -4.39
CA PHE A 67 -1.61 -5.59 -5.24
C PHE A 67 -0.63 -6.42 -4.42
N ILE A 68 -0.05 -5.83 -3.36
CA ILE A 68 0.86 -6.56 -2.46
C ILE A 68 0.13 -7.77 -1.86
N ASP A 69 -1.09 -7.56 -1.37
CA ASP A 69 -1.92 -8.61 -0.79
C ASP A 69 -2.17 -9.76 -1.76
N ALA A 70 -2.50 -9.45 -3.03
CA ALA A 70 -2.70 -10.46 -4.05
C ALA A 70 -1.43 -11.30 -4.29
N ILE A 71 -0.26 -10.67 -4.35
CA ILE A 71 1.01 -11.40 -4.49
C ILE A 71 1.32 -12.25 -3.26
N LEU A 72 1.06 -11.76 -2.04
CA LEU A 72 1.26 -12.55 -0.83
C LEU A 72 0.38 -13.81 -0.80
N VAL A 73 -0.86 -13.73 -1.31
CA VAL A 73 -1.74 -14.90 -1.49
C VAL A 73 -1.15 -15.87 -2.49
N ILE A 74 -0.73 -15.39 -3.67
CA ILE A 74 -0.17 -16.22 -4.75
C ILE A 74 1.10 -16.94 -4.28
N GLU A 75 1.95 -16.27 -3.50
CA GLU A 75 3.20 -16.82 -2.99
C GLU A 75 3.01 -17.73 -1.76
N GLY A 76 1.78 -17.84 -1.23
CA GLY A 76 1.51 -18.57 0.02
C GLY A 76 2.18 -17.94 1.24
N LYS A 77 2.45 -16.63 1.19
CA LYS A 77 3.14 -15.84 2.24
C LYS A 77 2.20 -14.92 3.00
N LYS A 78 0.89 -15.00 2.76
CA LYS A 78 -0.11 -14.25 3.51
C LYS A 78 -0.27 -14.87 4.89
N ASP A 79 0.27 -14.18 5.89
CA ASP A 79 0.00 -14.44 7.31
C ASP A 79 -0.98 -13.37 7.80
N ASP A 80 -1.97 -13.77 8.59
CA ASP A 80 -2.93 -12.86 9.23
C ASP A 80 -2.21 -11.83 10.14
N ASN A 81 -0.95 -12.07 10.49
CA ASN A 81 -0.10 -11.17 11.29
C ASN A 81 0.78 -10.20 10.48
N ILE A 82 0.79 -10.26 9.14
CA ILE A 82 1.61 -9.39 8.27
C ILE A 82 0.88 -8.08 7.88
N LEU A 83 -0.36 -7.86 8.34
CA LEU A 83 -1.25 -6.78 7.88
C LEU A 83 -1.79 -5.84 8.95
#